data_AF-F0GBY8-F1
#
_entry.id   AF-F0GBY8-F1
#
_cell.length_a   1.000
_cell.length_b   1.000
_cell.length_c   1.000
_cell.angle_alpha   90.00
_cell.angle_beta   90.00
_cell.angle_gamma   90.00
#
_symmetry.space_group_name_H-M   'P 1'
#
loop_
_entity.id
_entity.type
_entity.pdbx_description
1 polymer ?
#
loop_
_entity_poly.entity_id
_entity_poly.type
_entity_poly.pdbx_seq_one_letter_code
_entity_poly.pdbx_strand_id
1 'polypeptide(L)'
;MPKKNLVYIQSVRNGAADRAGQPVAYRGGTRYMKAPLEFLVERLNDSPLGERYTLAGVIVDDDDGSPADRAKLTDYGFARTPGRPWILPDGLTVQGRPVDALFCSIPSTYRRLPRDARERVPAKQAFERRLLERLLELDADLVVLDGLLVILDELVRPGARFHRRIANIHPGITADASPYQRRGAWATLDAL
;
A
#
# COMPACT_ATOMS: atom_id res chain seq x y z
N MET A 1 -6.29 -3.26 27.12
CA MET A 1 -6.56 -4.16 25.98
C MET A 1 -5.27 -4.31 25.20
N PRO A 2 -4.96 -5.49 24.62
CA PRO A 2 -3.78 -5.63 23.76
C PRO A 2 -3.91 -4.70 22.55
N LYS A 3 -2.76 -4.25 22.02
CA LYS A 3 -2.70 -3.49 20.76
C LYS A 3 -3.26 -4.35 19.63
N LYS A 4 -3.97 -3.73 18.70
CA LYS A 4 -4.47 -4.39 17.49
C LYS A 4 -3.40 -4.47 16.41
N ASN A 5 -3.31 -5.58 15.71
CA ASN A 5 -2.39 -5.74 14.60
C ASN A 5 -2.94 -5.05 13.35
N LEU A 6 -2.21 -4.05 12.88
CA LEU A 6 -2.48 -3.32 11.64
C LEU A 6 -1.55 -3.84 10.55
N VAL A 7 -2.11 -4.23 9.41
CA VAL A 7 -1.34 -4.56 8.20
C VAL A 7 -1.55 -3.48 7.16
N TYR A 8 -0.45 -3.00 6.57
CA TYR A 8 -0.45 -2.02 5.50
C TYR A 8 -0.28 -2.72 4.16
N ILE A 9 -1.05 -2.36 3.15
CA ILE A 9 -0.93 -2.92 1.80
C ILE A 9 -0.83 -1.78 0.79
N GLN A 10 0.16 -1.84 -0.09
CA GLN A 10 0.36 -0.84 -1.14
C GLN A 10 0.87 -1.45 -2.44
N SER A 11 0.74 -0.69 -3.53
CA SER A 11 1.51 -0.92 -4.74
C SER A 11 2.69 0.04 -4.77
N VAL A 12 3.93 -0.46 -4.68
CA VAL A 12 5.16 0.35 -4.75
C VAL A 12 5.18 1.14 -6.05
N ARG A 13 4.71 0.58 -7.17
CA ARG A 13 4.62 1.31 -8.45
C ARG A 13 3.71 2.54 -8.40
N ASN A 14 2.74 2.60 -7.48
CA ASN A 14 1.94 3.80 -7.26
C ASN A 14 2.77 4.85 -6.50
N GLY A 15 3.36 4.47 -5.36
CA GLY A 15 4.22 5.37 -4.59
C GLY A 15 5.41 5.91 -5.40
N ALA A 16 6.02 5.07 -6.24
CA ALA A 16 7.10 5.47 -7.14
C ALA A 16 6.65 6.51 -8.18
N ALA A 17 5.45 6.33 -8.76
CA ALA A 17 4.86 7.30 -9.70
C ALA A 17 4.60 8.65 -9.03
N ASP A 18 4.20 8.64 -7.75
CA ASP A 18 4.00 9.83 -6.93
C ASP A 18 5.31 10.42 -6.39
N ARG A 19 6.46 9.81 -6.71
CA ARG A 19 7.80 10.17 -6.22
C ARG A 19 7.95 10.07 -4.70
N ALA A 20 7.27 9.12 -4.07
CA ALA A 20 7.36 8.88 -2.64
C ALA A 20 8.81 8.65 -2.18
N GLY A 21 9.19 9.27 -1.07
CA GLY A 21 10.55 9.19 -0.54
C GLY A 21 11.59 10.02 -1.30
N GLN A 22 11.18 10.89 -2.22
CA GLN A 22 12.09 11.69 -3.05
C GLN A 22 11.96 13.20 -2.83
N PRO A 23 13.03 13.98 -3.06
CA PRO A 23 12.93 15.41 -3.25
C PRO A 23 12.17 15.74 -4.54
N VAL A 24 11.17 16.61 -4.46
CA VAL A 24 10.42 17.13 -5.61
C VAL A 24 10.51 18.64 -5.67
N ALA A 25 10.47 19.18 -6.89
CA ALA A 25 10.36 20.61 -7.10
C ALA A 25 9.05 21.13 -6.49
N TYR A 26 9.13 22.25 -5.77
CA TYR A 26 8.00 22.88 -5.11
C TYR A 26 8.15 24.41 -5.18
N ARG A 27 7.08 25.14 -4.87
CA ARG A 27 7.12 26.60 -4.85
C ARG A 27 8.21 27.07 -3.88
N GLY A 28 9.20 27.79 -4.41
CA GLY A 28 10.32 28.32 -3.64
C GLY A 28 11.43 27.31 -3.29
N GLY A 29 11.49 26.14 -3.94
CA GLY A 29 12.63 25.22 -3.79
C GLY A 29 12.24 23.75 -3.91
N THR A 30 12.70 22.94 -2.97
CA THR A 30 12.48 21.49 -2.95
C THR A 30 11.64 21.10 -1.72
N ARG A 31 10.83 20.04 -1.86
CA ARG A 31 10.14 19.39 -0.75
C ARG A 31 10.37 17.89 -0.79
N TYR A 32 10.46 17.27 0.38
CA TYR A 32 10.47 15.82 0.50
C TYR A 32 9.05 15.29 0.35
N MET A 33 8.83 14.38 -0.59
CA MET A 33 7.55 13.73 -0.82
C MET A 33 7.40 12.54 0.13
N LYS A 34 7.01 12.82 1.36
CA LYS A 34 6.79 11.80 2.40
C LYS A 34 5.72 10.80 1.97
N ALA A 35 6.03 9.50 2.10
CA ALA A 35 5.05 8.45 1.83
C ALA A 35 3.97 8.41 2.94
N PRO A 36 2.71 8.03 2.64
CA PRO A 36 1.69 7.86 3.68
C PRO A 36 2.08 6.82 4.73
N LEU A 37 2.79 5.75 4.34
CA LEU A 37 3.34 4.76 5.27
C LEU A 37 4.37 5.37 6.23
N GLU A 38 5.24 6.26 5.75
CA GLU A 38 6.22 6.95 6.59
C GLU A 38 5.52 7.83 7.63
N PHE A 39 4.50 8.59 7.21
CA PHE A 39 3.68 9.37 8.13
C PHE A 39 2.98 8.48 9.17
N LEU A 40 2.41 7.34 8.74
CA LEU A 40 1.80 6.39 9.67
C LEU A 40 2.81 5.86 10.69
N VAL A 41 4.03 5.52 10.27
CA VAL A 41 5.10 5.07 11.17
C VAL A 41 5.42 6.13 12.22
N GLU A 42 5.58 7.39 11.83
CA GLU A 42 5.78 8.51 12.78
C GLU A 42 4.62 8.58 13.79
N ARG A 43 3.37 8.47 13.32
CA ARG A 43 2.20 8.48 14.22
C ARG A 43 2.15 7.27 15.16
N LEU A 44 2.62 6.10 14.72
CA LEU A 44 2.68 4.91 15.56
C LEU A 44 3.81 4.97 16.60
N ASN A 45 4.84 5.78 16.37
CA ASN A 45 5.92 6.00 17.32
C ASN A 45 5.56 7.10 18.33
N ASP A 46 5.04 8.22 17.83
CA ASP A 46 5.05 9.49 18.58
C ASP A 46 3.63 9.95 18.97
N SER A 47 2.65 9.05 18.99
CA SER A 47 1.27 9.41 19.36
C SER A 47 0.49 8.27 20.02
N PRO A 48 -0.68 8.58 20.64
CA PRO A 48 -1.56 7.56 21.20
C PRO A 48 -2.06 6.51 20.19
N LEU A 49 -1.86 6.72 18.88
CA LEU A 49 -2.11 5.69 17.87
C LEU A 49 -1.23 4.45 18.13
N GLY A 50 0.02 4.65 18.53
CA GLY A 50 0.97 3.60 18.87
C GLY A 50 0.57 2.77 20.08
N GLU A 51 -0.28 3.29 20.97
CA GLU A 51 -0.84 2.57 22.11
C GLU A 51 -2.00 1.65 21.70
N ARG A 52 -2.61 1.91 20.54
CA ARG A 52 -3.78 1.17 20.03
C ARG A 52 -3.41 0.14 18.98
N TYR A 53 -2.38 0.41 18.19
CA TYR A 53 -2.03 -0.41 17.04
C TYR A 53 -0.55 -0.78 17.03
N THR A 54 -0.27 -1.98 16.52
CA THR A 54 1.07 -2.44 16.15
C THR A 54 1.11 -2.61 14.63
N LEU A 55 2.11 -2.05 13.95
CA LEU A 55 2.31 -2.37 12.53
C LEU A 55 2.85 -3.80 12.43
N ALA A 56 2.01 -4.74 12.01
CA ALA A 56 2.33 -6.15 11.95
C ALA A 56 3.04 -6.54 10.65
N GLY A 57 2.73 -5.87 9.54
CA GLY A 57 3.35 -6.12 8.25
C GLY A 57 3.06 -5.05 7.21
N VAL A 58 3.90 -5.00 6.19
CA VAL A 58 3.73 -4.16 4.99
C VAL A 58 3.74 -5.08 3.77
N ILE A 59 2.60 -5.23 3.12
CA ILE A 59 2.44 -6.08 1.93
C ILE A 59 2.56 -5.23 0.67
N VAL A 60 3.35 -5.70 -0.29
CA VAL A 60 3.46 -5.11 -1.63
C VAL A 60 3.05 -6.10 -2.70
N ASP A 61 2.39 -5.62 -3.78
CA ASP A 61 1.82 -6.47 -4.82
C ASP A 61 2.57 -6.44 -6.17
N ASP A 62 3.64 -5.65 -6.26
CA ASP A 62 4.43 -5.48 -7.48
C ASP A 62 5.16 -6.78 -7.86
N ASP A 63 5.20 -7.02 -9.16
CA ASP A 63 5.64 -8.29 -9.74
C ASP A 63 6.93 -8.10 -10.55
N ASP A 64 8.04 -8.65 -10.07
CA ASP A 64 9.35 -8.56 -10.73
C ASP A 64 9.40 -9.27 -12.10
N GLY A 65 8.57 -10.28 -12.28
CA GLY A 65 8.37 -10.95 -13.57
C GLY A 65 7.54 -10.11 -14.56
N SER A 66 6.81 -9.09 -14.12
CA SER A 66 6.04 -8.20 -14.98
C SER A 66 6.92 -7.13 -15.64
N PRO A 67 7.03 -7.09 -16.98
CA PRO A 67 7.77 -6.02 -17.68
C PRO A 67 7.27 -4.62 -17.35
N ALA A 68 5.96 -4.47 -17.15
CA ALA A 68 5.34 -3.18 -16.85
C ALA A 68 5.71 -2.68 -15.45
N ASP A 69 5.79 -3.57 -14.45
CA ASP A 69 6.19 -3.18 -13.10
C ASP A 69 7.69 -2.88 -13.06
N ARG A 70 8.52 -3.68 -13.74
CA ARG A 70 9.96 -3.40 -13.88
C ARG A 70 10.22 -2.01 -14.48
N ALA A 71 9.50 -1.65 -15.54
CA ALA A 71 9.65 -0.34 -16.15
C ALA A 71 9.30 0.81 -15.18
N LYS A 72 8.20 0.66 -14.42
CA LYS A 72 7.75 1.66 -13.44
C LYS A 72 8.64 1.75 -12.20
N LEU A 73 9.32 0.65 -11.85
CA LEU A 73 10.18 0.55 -10.68
C LEU A 73 11.67 0.56 -11.02
N THR A 74 12.05 1.03 -12.21
CA THR A 74 13.44 1.09 -12.65
C THR A 74 14.34 1.79 -11.61
N ASP A 75 13.87 2.91 -11.06
CA ASP A 75 14.65 3.73 -10.13
C ASP A 75 14.58 3.23 -8.68
N TYR A 76 13.45 2.63 -8.27
CA TYR A 76 13.20 2.23 -6.88
C TYR A 76 13.57 0.77 -6.59
N GLY A 77 13.37 -0.12 -7.57
CA GLY A 77 13.43 -1.57 -7.38
C GLY A 77 12.19 -2.15 -6.69
N PHE A 78 12.28 -3.43 -6.34
CA PHE A 78 11.22 -4.21 -5.68
C PHE A 78 11.45 -4.39 -4.17
N ALA A 79 12.65 -4.05 -3.70
CA ALA A 79 13.06 -4.02 -2.30
C ALA A 79 14.16 -2.97 -2.14
N ARG A 80 14.37 -2.47 -0.92
CA ARG A 80 15.44 -1.53 -0.64
C ARG A 80 16.78 -2.11 -1.09
N THR A 81 17.51 -1.33 -1.87
CA THR A 81 18.87 -1.63 -2.32
C THR A 81 19.77 -0.45 -1.92
N PRO A 82 20.91 -0.67 -1.25
CA PRO A 82 21.82 0.41 -0.88
C PRO A 82 22.17 1.31 -2.07
N GLY A 83 22.09 2.63 -1.85
CA GLY A 83 22.40 3.63 -2.87
C GLY A 83 21.33 3.83 -3.95
N ARG A 84 20.17 3.16 -3.84
CA ARG A 84 19.02 3.40 -4.72
C ARG A 84 17.91 4.17 -3.98
N PRO A 85 17.12 4.99 -4.71
CA PRO A 85 15.84 5.50 -4.25
C PRO A 85 14.98 4.42 -3.60
N TRP A 86 14.30 4.77 -2.50
CA TRP A 86 13.28 3.92 -1.90
C TRP A 86 12.12 4.77 -1.39
N ILE A 87 10.94 4.14 -1.25
CA ILE A 87 9.70 4.81 -0.82
C ILE A 87 9.73 5.28 0.64
N LEU A 88 10.71 4.82 1.43
CA LEU A 88 10.89 5.20 2.83
C LEU A 88 12.34 5.61 3.09
N PRO A 89 12.60 6.51 4.04
CA PRO A 89 13.97 6.87 4.42
C PRO A 89 14.73 5.67 5.00
N ASP A 90 16.07 5.71 4.88
CA ASP A 90 16.95 4.69 5.45
C ASP A 90 16.86 4.65 6.97
N GLY A 91 16.90 3.46 7.55
CA GLY A 91 16.91 3.28 9.01
C GLY A 91 15.60 3.63 9.71
N LEU A 92 14.50 3.85 8.97
CA LEU A 92 13.19 4.10 9.57
C LEU A 92 12.79 2.92 10.48
N THR A 93 12.42 3.23 11.72
CA THR A 93 11.94 2.26 12.69
C THR A 93 10.50 2.54 13.08
N VAL A 94 9.76 1.48 13.38
CA VAL A 94 8.40 1.53 13.95
C VAL A 94 8.38 0.70 15.22
N GLN A 95 8.06 1.34 16.34
CA GLN A 95 7.92 0.70 17.64
C GLN A 95 9.14 -0.17 17.99
N GLY A 96 10.34 0.36 17.73
CA GLY A 96 11.63 -0.31 18.00
C GLY A 96 12.09 -1.34 16.97
N ARG A 97 11.37 -1.53 15.85
CA ARG A 97 11.73 -2.50 14.79
C ARG A 97 12.03 -1.78 13.48
N PRO A 98 13.02 -2.21 12.68
CA PRO A 98 13.22 -1.69 11.33
C PRO A 98 11.97 -1.91 10.47
N VAL A 99 11.47 -0.87 9.80
CA VAL A 99 10.27 -0.97 8.95
C VAL A 99 10.52 -1.90 7.77
N ASP A 100 11.73 -1.88 7.21
CA ASP A 100 12.10 -2.74 6.08
C ASP A 100 11.93 -4.24 6.39
N ALA A 101 12.11 -4.65 7.65
CA ALA A 101 11.92 -6.04 8.09
C ALA A 101 10.44 -6.49 8.09
N LEU A 102 9.50 -5.55 7.95
CA LEU A 102 8.07 -5.82 7.91
C LEU A 102 7.55 -6.00 6.48
N PHE A 103 8.35 -5.69 5.46
CA PHE A 103 7.95 -5.84 4.07
C PHE A 103 7.85 -7.31 3.67
N CYS A 104 6.76 -7.67 3.00
CA CYS A 104 6.64 -8.93 2.30
C CYS A 104 5.96 -8.75 0.94
N SER A 105 6.48 -9.43 -0.08
CA SER A 105 5.90 -9.40 -1.42
C SER A 105 4.84 -10.48 -1.58
N ILE A 106 3.65 -10.09 -2.01
CA ILE A 106 2.60 -10.99 -2.50
C ILE A 106 2.24 -10.50 -3.89
N PRO A 107 2.97 -10.92 -4.95
CA PRO A 107 2.80 -10.32 -6.26
C PRO A 107 1.45 -10.69 -6.87
N SER A 108 0.80 -9.71 -7.49
CA SER A 108 -0.46 -9.90 -8.25
C SER A 108 -0.17 -10.42 -9.66
N THR A 109 0.47 -11.60 -9.74
CA THR A 109 0.99 -12.25 -10.97
C THR A 109 -0.06 -12.54 -12.02
N TYR A 110 -1.34 -12.61 -11.66
CA TYR A 110 -2.44 -12.71 -12.62
C TYR A 110 -2.45 -11.56 -13.63
N ARG A 111 -1.82 -10.43 -13.31
CA ARG A 111 -1.67 -9.28 -14.22
C ARG A 111 -0.79 -9.56 -15.42
N ARG A 112 0.05 -10.61 -15.39
CA ARG A 112 0.83 -11.08 -16.55
C ARG A 112 -0.05 -11.63 -17.67
N LEU A 113 -1.24 -12.14 -17.33
CA LEU A 113 -2.21 -12.65 -18.30
C LEU A 113 -2.87 -11.48 -19.05
N PRO A 114 -3.34 -11.68 -20.30
CA PRO A 114 -4.23 -10.73 -20.98
C PRO A 114 -5.49 -10.43 -20.15
N ARG A 115 -6.12 -9.26 -20.36
CA ARG A 115 -7.28 -8.83 -19.58
C ARG A 115 -8.52 -9.70 -19.79
N ASP A 116 -8.65 -10.27 -20.98
CA ASP A 116 -9.73 -11.12 -21.46
C ASP A 116 -9.46 -12.62 -21.29
N ALA A 117 -8.28 -13.01 -20.82
CA ALA A 117 -7.93 -14.40 -20.55
C ALA A 117 -8.86 -14.99 -19.48
N ARG A 118 -9.44 -16.17 -19.76
CA ARG A 118 -10.37 -16.86 -18.87
C ARG A 118 -9.71 -17.22 -17.53
N GLU A 119 -8.42 -17.50 -17.56
CA GLU A 119 -7.57 -17.86 -16.43
C GLU A 119 -7.29 -16.67 -15.51
N ARG A 120 -7.53 -15.43 -15.96
CA ARG A 120 -7.23 -14.23 -15.17
C ARG A 120 -8.08 -14.13 -13.91
N VAL A 121 -9.36 -14.49 -14.00
CA VAL A 121 -10.28 -14.48 -12.84
C VAL A 121 -9.82 -15.45 -11.76
N PRO A 122 -9.65 -16.77 -12.01
CA PRO A 122 -9.17 -17.69 -10.99
C PRO A 122 -7.76 -17.34 -10.49
N ALA A 123 -6.88 -16.81 -11.34
CA ALA A 123 -5.57 -16.33 -10.90
C ALA A 123 -5.65 -15.12 -9.96
N LYS A 124 -6.61 -14.19 -10.16
CA LYS A 124 -6.88 -13.10 -9.21
C LYS A 124 -7.41 -13.62 -7.88
N GLN A 125 -8.31 -14.60 -7.90
CA GLN A 125 -8.82 -15.25 -6.68
C GLN A 125 -7.68 -15.92 -5.90
N ALA A 126 -6.75 -16.60 -6.58
CA ALA A 126 -5.56 -17.17 -5.96
C ALA A 126 -4.64 -16.09 -5.35
N PHE A 127 -4.54 -14.91 -5.96
CA PHE A 127 -3.85 -13.77 -5.36
C PHE A 127 -4.54 -13.28 -4.07
N GLU A 128 -5.85 -13.05 -4.08
CA GLU A 128 -6.58 -12.61 -2.88
C GLU A 128 -6.58 -13.67 -1.77
N ARG A 129 -6.51 -14.95 -2.12
CA ARG A 129 -6.34 -16.04 -1.15
C ARG A 129 -4.97 -16.00 -0.45
N ARG A 130 -3.89 -15.76 -1.18
CA ARG A 130 -2.56 -15.56 -0.58
C ARG A 130 -2.51 -14.32 0.31
N LEU A 131 -3.22 -13.25 -0.06
CA LEU A 131 -3.40 -12.10 0.83
C LEU A 131 -4.11 -12.52 2.11
N LEU A 132 -5.23 -13.26 2.01
CA LEU A 132 -5.96 -13.76 3.17
C LEU A 132 -5.07 -14.61 4.09
N GLU A 133 -4.36 -15.59 3.52
CA GLU A 133 -3.43 -16.44 4.26
C GLU A 133 -2.39 -15.62 5.02
N ARG A 134 -1.75 -14.65 4.35
CA ARG A 134 -0.77 -13.79 5.00
C ARG A 134 -1.36 -12.91 6.09
N LEU A 135 -2.56 -12.37 5.87
CA LEU A 135 -3.25 -11.56 6.87
C LEU A 135 -3.63 -12.39 8.11
N LEU A 136 -3.94 -13.67 7.95
CA LEU A 136 -4.18 -14.59 9.06
C LEU A 136 -2.88 -14.93 9.80
N GLU A 137 -1.78 -15.19 9.09
CA GLU A 137 -0.46 -15.41 9.69
C GLU A 137 0.05 -14.22 10.51
N LEU A 138 -0.31 -13.01 10.10
CA LEU A 138 0.03 -11.76 10.80
C LEU A 138 -0.96 -11.41 11.92
N ASP A 139 -1.95 -12.27 12.19
CA ASP A 139 -3.04 -12.03 13.13
C ASP A 139 -3.71 -10.66 12.92
N ALA A 140 -3.92 -10.28 11.66
CA ALA A 140 -4.37 -8.93 11.33
C ALA A 140 -5.77 -8.64 11.88
N ASP A 141 -5.88 -7.57 12.68
CA ASP A 141 -7.15 -7.04 13.17
C ASP A 141 -7.75 -6.01 12.20
N LEU A 142 -6.88 -5.23 11.57
CA LEU A 142 -7.21 -4.13 10.66
C LEU A 142 -6.22 -4.10 9.50
N VAL A 143 -6.73 -3.80 8.30
CA VAL A 143 -5.92 -3.61 7.10
C VAL A 143 -6.11 -2.20 6.58
N VAL A 144 -5.00 -1.54 6.23
CA VAL A 144 -4.99 -0.25 5.54
C VAL A 144 -4.46 -0.46 4.13
N LEU A 145 -5.20 0.01 3.14
CA LEU A 145 -4.79 0.08 1.76
C LEU A 145 -4.35 1.49 1.42
N ASP A 146 -3.21 1.62 0.76
CA ASP A 146 -2.68 2.87 0.22
C ASP A 146 -2.23 2.66 -1.20
N GLY A 147 -2.92 3.29 -2.15
CA GLY A 147 -2.57 3.18 -3.56
C GLY A 147 -2.50 1.74 -4.07
N LEU A 148 -3.20 0.79 -3.44
CA LEU A 148 -3.30 -0.58 -3.96
C LEU A 148 -4.05 -0.53 -5.30
N LEU A 149 -3.35 -0.85 -6.38
CA LEU A 149 -3.92 -0.78 -7.73
C LEU A 149 -4.74 -2.03 -8.11
N VAL A 150 -4.89 -2.97 -7.19
CA VAL A 150 -5.80 -4.11 -7.30
C VAL A 150 -7.08 -3.81 -6.56
N ILE A 151 -8.18 -3.67 -7.30
CA ILE A 151 -9.51 -3.59 -6.71
C ILE A 151 -9.83 -4.95 -6.09
N LEU A 152 -9.85 -5.02 -4.76
CA LEU A 152 -10.20 -6.22 -4.02
C LEU A 152 -11.66 -6.63 -4.27
N ASP A 153 -11.92 -7.94 -4.18
CA ASP A 153 -13.27 -8.50 -4.30
C ASP A 153 -13.52 -9.56 -3.22
N GLU A 154 -13.01 -10.78 -3.39
CA GLU A 154 -13.26 -11.91 -2.47
C GLU A 154 -12.88 -11.59 -1.02
N LEU A 155 -11.77 -10.89 -0.81
CA LEU A 155 -11.27 -10.53 0.51
C LEU A 155 -12.21 -9.58 1.28
N VAL A 156 -13.04 -8.82 0.56
CA VAL A 156 -13.92 -7.77 1.11
C VAL A 156 -15.42 -8.07 0.96
N ARG A 157 -15.80 -9.20 0.34
CA ARG A 157 -17.22 -9.60 0.19
C ARG A 157 -17.93 -9.71 1.55
N PRO A 158 -19.24 -9.43 1.62
CA PRO A 158 -20.04 -9.71 2.81
C PRO A 158 -19.85 -11.14 3.31
N GLY A 159 -19.54 -11.30 4.60
CA GLY A 159 -19.26 -12.60 5.23
C GLY A 159 -17.80 -13.05 5.16
N ALA A 160 -16.95 -12.41 4.34
CA ALA A 160 -15.51 -12.67 4.34
C ALA A 160 -14.87 -12.24 5.68
N ARG A 161 -13.75 -12.89 6.03
CA ARG A 161 -13.02 -12.64 7.29
C ARG A 161 -12.66 -11.17 7.51
N PHE A 162 -12.31 -10.47 6.44
CA PHE A 162 -11.89 -9.07 6.45
C PHE A 162 -12.98 -8.10 5.97
N HIS A 163 -14.22 -8.56 5.81
CA HIS A 163 -15.36 -7.67 5.58
C HIS A 163 -15.45 -6.63 6.70
N ARG A 164 -15.48 -5.34 6.33
CA ARG A 164 -15.46 -4.18 7.24
C ARG A 164 -14.20 -4.05 8.13
N ARG A 165 -13.10 -4.73 7.77
CA ARG A 165 -11.80 -4.62 8.44
C ARG A 165 -10.70 -4.06 7.55
N ILE A 166 -11.03 -3.72 6.31
CA ILE A 166 -10.12 -3.10 5.35
C ILE A 166 -10.58 -1.66 5.12
N ALA A 167 -9.69 -0.71 5.36
CA ALA A 167 -9.89 0.69 5.05
C ALA A 167 -8.92 1.11 3.94
N ASN A 168 -9.38 1.89 2.96
CA ASN A 168 -8.53 2.47 1.94
C ASN A 168 -8.37 3.97 2.20
N ILE A 169 -7.13 4.45 2.24
CA ILE A 169 -6.87 5.89 2.19
C ILE A 169 -6.96 6.38 0.74
N HIS A 170 -7.61 7.53 0.52
CA HIS A 170 -7.93 8.04 -0.81
C HIS A 170 -7.64 9.55 -0.88
N PRO A 171 -6.94 10.06 -1.91
CA PRO A 171 -6.58 11.47 -2.04
C PRO A 171 -7.75 12.32 -2.57
N GLY A 172 -8.91 12.21 -1.92
CA GLY A 172 -10.11 12.96 -2.30
C GLY A 172 -11.29 12.65 -1.39
N ILE A 173 -12.28 13.54 -1.33
CA ILE A 173 -13.50 13.27 -0.55
C ILE A 173 -14.37 12.28 -1.31
N THR A 174 -14.74 11.18 -0.65
CA THR A 174 -15.53 10.10 -1.27
C THR A 174 -17.02 10.16 -0.92
N ALA A 175 -17.44 11.04 -0.02
CA ALA A 175 -18.85 11.18 0.36
C ALA A 175 -19.72 11.64 -0.83
N ASP A 176 -20.89 11.01 -1.01
CA ASP A 176 -21.82 11.32 -2.12
C ASP A 176 -22.29 12.77 -2.12
N ALA A 177 -22.61 13.30 -0.94
CA ALA A 177 -23.19 14.63 -0.79
C ALA A 177 -22.14 15.76 -0.77
N SER A 178 -20.84 15.46 -0.87
CA SER A 178 -19.81 16.49 -0.80
C SER A 178 -19.71 17.27 -2.11
N PRO A 179 -19.76 18.62 -2.10
CA PRO A 179 -19.47 19.42 -3.30
C PRO A 179 -18.01 19.28 -3.76
N TYR A 180 -17.12 18.84 -2.88
CA TYR A 180 -15.71 18.58 -3.16
C TYR A 180 -15.42 17.09 -3.40
N GLN A 181 -16.42 16.33 -3.85
CA GLN A 181 -16.25 14.92 -4.16
C GLN A 181 -15.17 14.73 -5.24
N ARG A 182 -14.20 13.86 -4.96
CA ARG A 182 -13.11 13.49 -5.87
C ARG A 182 -12.82 11.99 -5.71
N ARG A 183 -13.45 11.18 -6.56
CA ARG A 183 -13.42 9.71 -6.51
C ARG A 183 -12.52 9.12 -7.59
N GLY A 184 -12.14 7.86 -7.42
CA GLY A 184 -11.48 7.08 -8.47
C GLY A 184 -10.06 7.56 -8.77
N ALA A 185 -9.51 7.05 -9.87
CA ALA A 185 -8.09 7.20 -10.21
C ALA A 185 -7.64 8.64 -10.52
N TRP A 186 -8.57 9.53 -10.87
CA TRP A 186 -8.27 10.89 -11.35
C TRP A 186 -8.48 11.95 -10.27
N ALA A 187 -8.74 11.56 -9.01
CA ALA A 187 -9.11 12.46 -7.92
C ALA A 187 -8.18 13.67 -7.74
N THR A 188 -6.86 13.46 -7.81
CA THR A 188 -5.86 14.54 -7.70
C THR A 188 -5.90 15.48 -8.92
N LEU A 189 -6.10 14.94 -10.12
CA LEU A 189 -6.15 15.72 -11.35
C LEU A 189 -7.45 16.52 -11.47
N ASP A 190 -8.57 15.95 -11.04
CA ASP A 190 -9.88 16.63 -11.00
C ASP A 190 -9.93 17.78 -9.96
N ALA A 191 -8.97 17.81 -9.03
CA ALA A 191 -8.86 18.85 -8.01
C ALA A 191 -7.98 20.03 -8.43
N LEU A 192 -7.11 19.84 -9.43
CA LEU A 192 -6.20 20.86 -9.98
C LEU A 192 -6.92 21.72 -11.03
#